data_AF-A0A7V8YWT4-F1
#
_entry.id   AF-A0A7V8YWT4-F1
#
_cell.length_a   1.000
_cell.length_b   1.000
_cell.length_c   1.000
_cell.angle_alpha   90.00
_cell.angle_beta   90.00
_cell.angle_gamma   90.00
#
_symmetry.space_group_name_H-M   'P 1'
#
loop_
_entity.id
_entity.type
_entity.pdbx_description
1 polymer ?
#
loop_
_entity_poly.entity_id
_entity_poly.type
_entity_poly.pdbx_seq_one_letter_code
_entity_poly.pdbx_strand_id
1 'polypeptide(L)' 'MIKTVEAVIDEEGVVRLLEEVRLSGSRRALVTILDEATTVAPSETALLSERSLAEDWNRTEEDAAWAHLQPAQ' A
#
# COMPACT_ATOMS: atom_id res chain seq x y z
N MET A 1 2.37 19.45 6.48
CA MET A 1 2.80 18.07 6.15
C MET A 1 1.64 17.14 6.41
N ILE A 2 1.28 16.32 5.42
CA ILE A 2 0.27 15.26 5.56
C ILE A 2 1.01 14.04 6.10
N LYS A 3 0.50 13.41 7.14
CA LYS A 3 1.01 12.15 7.69
C LYS A 3 -0.13 11.13 7.60
N THR A 4 0.14 9.98 7.01
CA THR A 4 -0.73 8.81 7.09
C THR A 4 -0.27 7.97 8.27
N VAL A 5 -1.23 7.49 9.06
CA VAL A 5 -0.99 6.71 10.28
C VAL A 5 -1.83 5.44 10.18
N GLU A 6 -1.24 4.29 10.44
CA GLU A 6 -1.99 3.03 10.46
C GLU A 6 -2.82 2.91 11.74
N ALA A 7 -4.02 2.36 11.57
CA ALA A 7 -4.98 2.15 12.63
C ALA A 7 -5.78 0.89 12.35
N VAL A 8 -6.28 0.28 13.41
CA VAL A 8 -7.26 -0.82 13.32
C VAL A 8 -8.63 -0.25 13.69
N ILE A 9 -9.65 -0.70 12.96
CA ILE A 9 -11.05 -0.41 13.24
C ILE A 9 -11.68 -1.74 13.65
N ASP A 10 -12.24 -1.79 14.86
CA ASP A 10 -12.95 -2.98 15.33
C ASP A 10 -14.40 -3.03 14.82
N GLU A 11 -15.11 -4.11 15.17
CA GLU A 11 -16.49 -4.36 14.73
C GLU A 11 -17.47 -3.30 15.25
N GLU A 12 -17.14 -2.63 16.35
CA GLU A 12 -17.90 -1.52 16.91
C GLU A 12 -17.58 -0.17 16.24
N GLY A 13 -16.62 -0.14 15.32
CA GLY A 13 -16.19 1.06 14.60
C GLY A 13 -15.22 1.95 15.39
N VAL A 14 -14.63 1.45 16.48
CA VAL A 14 -13.66 2.19 17.28
C VAL A 14 -12.31 2.15 16.56
N VAL A 15 -11.77 3.34 16.30
CA VAL A 15 -10.47 3.52 15.65
C VAL A 15 -9.36 3.51 16.70
N ARG A 16 -8.41 2.57 16.58
CA ARG A 16 -7.22 2.48 17.44
C ARG A 16 -5.96 2.70 16.60
N LEU A 17 -5.26 3.80 16.86
CA LEU A 17 -3.99 4.10 16.20
C LEU A 17 -2.92 3.08 16.63
N LEU A 18 -2.15 2.58 15.68
CA LEU A 18 -1.05 1.63 15.94
C LEU A 18 0.22 2.33 16.44
N GLU A 19 0.34 3.63 16.21
CA GLU A 19 1.42 4.48 16.71
C GLU A 19 0.88 5.72 17.43
N GLU A 20 1.69 6.28 18.33
CA GLU A 20 1.37 7.54 19.00
C GLU A 20 1.49 8.71 18.01
N VAL A 21 0.43 9.51 17.89
CA VAL A 21 0.43 10.70 17.03
C VAL A 21 0.45 11.96 17.86
N ARG A 22 1.60 12.63 17.91
CA ARG A 22 1.75 13.92 18.57
C ARG A 22 1.41 15.05 17.61
N LEU A 23 0.32 15.75 17.90
CA LEU A 23 -0.10 16.93 17.16
C LEU A 23 0.07 18.18 18.03
N SER A 24 0.50 19.28 17.42
CA SER A 24 0.65 20.58 18.08
C SER A 24 -0.69 21.25 18.44
N GLY A 25 -1.82 20.60 18.15
CA GLY A 25 -3.17 21.10 18.35
C GLY A 25 -4.20 20.23 17.62
N SER A 26 -5.49 20.51 17.82
CA SER A 26 -6.59 19.78 17.20
C SER A 26 -6.55 19.93 15.67
N ARG A 27 -6.69 18.80 14.95
CA ARG A 27 -6.72 18.77 13.48
C ARG A 27 -7.78 17.80 12.99
N ARG A 28 -8.27 18.05 11.77
CA ARG A 28 -9.14 17.10 11.06
C ARG A 28 -8.30 15.91 10.58
N ALA A 29 -8.85 14.71 10.69
CA ALA A 29 -8.28 13.48 10.16
C ALA A 29 -9.20 12.93 9.06
N LEU A 30 -8.62 12.19 8.11
CA LEU A 30 -9.36 11.33 7.20
C LEU A 30 -9.15 9.88 7.63
N VAL A 31 -10.21 9.09 7.57
CA VAL A 31 -10.16 7.65 7.80
C VAL A 31 -10.45 6.96 6.48
N THR A 32 -9.53 6.12 6.05
CA THR A 32 -9.69 5.26 4.87
C THR A 32 -9.78 3.83 5.36
N ILE A 33 -10.92 3.20 5.12
CA ILE A 33 -11.13 1.78 5.44
C ILE A 33 -10.57 0.99 4.27
N LEU A 34 -9.56 0.17 4.52
CA LEU A 34 -9.05 -0.76 3.53
C LEU A 34 -9.92 -2.02 3.63
N ASP A 35 -10.43 -2.49 2.51
CA ASP A 35 -11.05 -3.82 2.48
C ASP A 35 -10.02 -4.83 2.97
N GLU A 36 -10.47 -5.78 3.80
CA GLU A 36 -9.61 -6.88 4.23
C GLU A 36 -8.98 -7.47 2.98
N ALA A 37 -7.65 -7.34 2.87
CA ALA A 37 -6.90 -7.91 1.77
C ALA A 37 -7.26 -9.37 1.80
N THR A 38 -8.17 -9.75 0.91
CA THR A 38 -8.78 -11.05 1.04
C THR A 38 -7.60 -11.98 0.95
N THR A 39 -7.38 -12.81 1.96
CA THR A 39 -6.40 -13.90 1.92
C THR A 39 -6.81 -14.95 0.88
N VAL A 40 -7.57 -14.54 -0.15
CA VAL A 40 -7.79 -15.18 -1.40
C VAL A 40 -6.44 -15.17 -2.08
N ALA A 41 -5.91 -16.39 -2.24
CA ALA A 41 -4.86 -16.67 -3.20
C ALA A 41 -5.04 -15.79 -4.45
N PRO A 42 -3.95 -15.28 -5.07
CA PRO A 42 -4.04 -14.41 -6.23
C PRO A 42 -5.09 -14.96 -7.19
N SER A 43 -6.05 -14.11 -7.55
CA SER A 43 -7.17 -14.53 -8.40
C SER A 43 -6.63 -15.23 -9.64
N GLU A 44 -7.36 -16.18 -10.19
CA GLU A 44 -6.92 -16.88 -11.41
C GLU A 44 -6.52 -15.89 -12.51
N THR A 45 -7.23 -14.78 -12.62
CA THR A 45 -6.86 -13.64 -13.48
C THR A 45 -5.49 -13.06 -13.16
N ALA A 46 -5.18 -12.80 -11.89
CA ALA A 46 -3.87 -12.30 -11.48
C ALA A 46 -2.73 -13.27 -11.85
N LEU A 47 -2.93 -14.58 -11.66
CA LEU A 47 -1.95 -15.61 -12.03
C LEU A 47 -1.74 -15.73 -13.55
N LEU A 48 -2.82 -15.60 -14.33
CA LEU A 48 -2.74 -15.60 -15.80
C LEU A 48 -2.08 -14.32 -16.33
N SER A 49 -2.39 -13.17 -15.74
CA SER A 49 -1.76 -11.89 -16.06
C SER A 49 -0.28 -11.86 -15.69
N GLU A 50 0.11 -12.46 -14.56
CA GLU A 50 1.53 -12.53 -14.14
C GLU A 50 2.40 -13.17 -15.23
N ARG A 51 1.98 -14.30 -15.80
CA ARG A 51 2.72 -14.95 -16.89
C ARG A 51 2.84 -14.09 -18.13
N SER A 52 1.76 -13.40 -18.51
CA SER A 52 1.76 -12.54 -19.69
C SER A 52 2.59 -11.27 -19.51
N LEU A 53 2.60 -10.69 -18.30
CA LEU A 53 3.37 -9.47 -18.00
C LEU A 53 4.85 -9.78 -17.81
N ALA A 54 5.19 -10.94 -17.25
CA ALA A 54 6.57 -11.36 -17.01
C ALA A 54 7.43 -11.42 -18.29
N GLU A 55 6.84 -11.64 -19.46
CA GLU A 55 7.58 -11.70 -20.73
C GLU A 55 8.23 -10.36 -21.11
N ASP A 56 7.55 -9.26 -20.83
CA ASP A 56 8.03 -7.91 -21.15
C ASP A 56 8.63 -7.21 -19.93
N TRP A 57 8.04 -7.43 -18.75
CA TRP A 57 8.38 -6.71 -17.52
C TRP A 57 9.66 -7.20 -16.82
N ASN A 58 10.00 -8.49 -16.94
CA ASN A 58 11.21 -9.07 -16.30
C ASN A 58 12.46 -8.96 -17.19
N ARG A 59 12.46 -8.04 -18.15
CA ARG A 59 13.61 -7.81 -19.01
C ARG A 59 14.64 -6.96 -18.26
N THR A 60 15.92 -7.30 -18.41
CA THR A 60 17.03 -6.55 -17.78
C THR A 60 17.05 -5.06 -18.20
N GLU A 61 16.50 -4.75 -19.38
CA GLU A 61 16.37 -3.36 -19.85
C GLU A 61 15.36 -2.56 -19.00
N GLU A 62 14.27 -3.19 -18.57
CA GLU A 62 13.30 -2.60 -17.65
C GLU A 62 13.97 -2.37 -16.30
N ASP A 63 14.61 -3.39 -15.71
CA ASP A 63 15.30 -3.26 -14.42
C ASP A 63 16.28 -2.08 -14.40
N ALA A 64 17.03 -1.87 -15.49
CA ALA A 64 17.92 -0.72 -15.64
C ALA A 64 17.14 0.60 -15.69
N ALA A 65 16.03 0.67 -16.43
CA ALA A 65 15.16 1.84 -16.49
C ALA A 65 14.58 2.20 -15.10
N TRP A 66 14.13 1.22 -14.33
CA TRP A 66 13.62 1.41 -12.97
C TRP A 66 14.72 1.85 -11.98
N ALA A 67 15.94 1.32 -12.12
CA ALA A 67 17.07 1.71 -11.28
C ALA A 67 17.38 3.22 -11.37
N HIS A 68 17.15 3.84 -12.52
CA HIS A 68 17.36 5.27 -12.73
C HIS A 68 16.32 6.17 -12.04
N LEU A 69 15.20 5.61 -11.57
CA LEU A 69 14.11 6.35 -10.94
C LEU A 69 14.17 6.31 -9.41
N GLN A 70 15.18 5.67 -8.82
CA GLN A 70 15.33 5.69 -7.36
C GLN A 70 15.69 7.10 -6.88
N PRO A 71 15.02 7.61 -5.83
CA PRO A 71 15.39 8.90 -5.25
C PRO A 71 16.83 8.85 -4.76
N ALA A 72 17.59 9.94 -5.00
CA ALA A 72 18.92 10.09 -4.41
C ALA A 72 18.81 9.96 -2.88
N GLN A 73 19.62 9.07 -2.30
CA GLN A 73 19.69 8.84 -0.86
C GLN A 73 19.99 10.13 -0.07
#